data_AF-A0A9P9T1P2-F1
#
_entry.id   AF-A0A9P9T1P2-F1
#
_cell.length_a   1.000
_cell.length_b   1.000
_cell.length_c   1.000
_cell.angle_alpha   90.00
_cell.angle_beta   90.00
_cell.angle_gamma   90.00
#
_symmetry.space_group_name_H-M   'P 1'
#
loop_
_entity.id
_entity.type
_entity.pdbx_description
1 polymer ?
#
loop_
_entity_poly.entity_id
_entity_poly.type
_entity_poly.pdbx_seq_one_letter_code
_entity_poly.pdbx_strand_id
1 'polypeptide(L)'
;MAEGTAYPQTSANKVNRYKHQATYDVDTITTIVNNTPVLHVSFVPDPSVPAPIILPMIGQMGTYPGDASNGDPSWKCYLHGYVSSRLMNLSNNAVQRGEEGLPVCVAATKVDGFVLTLTPYSHNYNYRSAVLQGFATIVEDEDEKIWAMKLITDSVVPDRYDNTRVPPENAEMQSTRILKMSITSASGKVREGVPEDERKDMKREDVLSTVWTGVVPVYEKLVEPVPGPYNKVQKVPEHVAKFVKEENAKRERYATEAASKPAPVKRVKRTEE
;
A
#
# COMPACT_ATOMS: atom_id res chain seq x y z
N MET A 1 11.69 -11.53 16.47
CA MET A 1 10.97 -10.49 15.70
C MET A 1 9.63 -11.09 15.34
N ALA A 2 8.54 -10.37 15.62
CA ALA A 2 7.25 -10.93 16.02
C ALA A 2 6.77 -12.17 15.22
N GLU A 3 6.66 -13.32 15.92
CA GLU A 3 5.66 -14.37 15.66
C GLU A 3 4.21 -13.85 15.83
N GLY A 4 4.04 -12.53 15.84
CA GLY A 4 2.79 -11.86 16.13
C GLY A 4 2.12 -11.45 14.83
N THR A 5 0.80 -11.61 14.80
CA THR A 5 -0.07 -11.10 13.74
C THR A 5 -0.11 -9.57 13.69
N ALA A 6 0.67 -8.85 14.52
CA ALA A 6 0.66 -7.39 14.59
C ALA A 6 2.04 -6.77 14.90
N TYR A 7 2.29 -5.58 14.35
CA TYR A 7 3.45 -4.75 14.65
C TYR A 7 3.34 -4.10 16.05
N PRO A 8 4.44 -4.02 16.82
CA PRO A 8 4.42 -3.36 18.12
C PRO A 8 4.15 -1.87 17.97
N GLN A 9 3.38 -1.32 18.91
CA GLN A 9 3.14 0.12 18.98
C GLN A 9 4.32 0.82 19.67
N THR A 10 4.93 1.76 18.98
CA THR A 10 6.02 2.61 19.45
C THR A 10 5.62 4.08 19.33
N SER A 11 6.45 5.00 19.83
CA SER A 11 6.25 6.44 19.59
C SER A 11 6.25 6.80 18.09
N ALA A 12 6.88 6.00 17.24
CA ALA A 12 7.06 6.27 15.82
C ALA A 12 5.81 5.94 14.97
N ASN A 13 5.03 4.92 15.33
CA ASN A 13 3.87 4.45 14.57
C ASN A 13 2.52 4.61 15.29
N LYS A 14 2.51 4.96 16.58
CA LYS A 14 1.27 5.05 17.35
C LYS A 14 0.35 6.15 16.83
N VAL A 15 -0.77 5.73 16.25
CA VAL A 15 -1.82 6.62 15.77
C VAL A 15 -2.47 7.33 16.95
N ASN A 16 -2.48 8.67 16.91
CA ASN A 16 -3.03 9.49 18.01
C ASN A 16 -4.46 9.97 17.76
N ARG A 17 -4.79 10.36 16.51
CA ARG A 17 -6.11 10.87 16.13
C ARG A 17 -6.94 9.79 15.42
N TYR A 18 -8.17 9.59 15.88
CA TYR A 18 -9.08 8.51 15.43
C TYR A 18 -8.49 7.12 15.65
N LYS A 19 -8.09 6.82 16.90
CA LYS A 19 -7.44 5.55 17.30
C LYS A 19 -8.26 4.30 16.97
N HIS A 20 -9.58 4.40 16.99
CA HIS A 20 -10.49 3.31 16.62
C HIS A 20 -10.40 2.91 15.13
N GLN A 21 -9.75 3.71 14.29
CA GLN A 21 -9.47 3.40 12.88
C GLN A 21 -8.08 2.80 12.70
N ALA A 22 -7.24 2.79 13.73
CA ALA A 22 -5.86 2.30 13.63
C ALA A 22 -5.85 0.77 13.60
N THR A 23 -4.98 0.21 12.76
CA THR A 23 -4.63 -1.21 12.78
C THR A 23 -3.11 -1.35 12.79
N TYR A 24 -2.63 -2.39 13.46
CA TYR A 24 -1.22 -2.78 13.43
C TYR A 24 -1.10 -4.22 12.94
N ASP A 25 -2.20 -4.81 12.51
CA ASP A 25 -2.27 -6.17 11.99
C ASP A 25 -1.45 -6.29 10.70
N VAL A 26 -0.56 -7.28 10.68
CA VAL A 26 0.40 -7.51 9.60
C VAL A 26 -0.35 -7.80 8.30
N ASP A 27 -1.34 -8.69 8.33
CA ASP A 27 -2.09 -9.10 7.14
C ASP A 27 -2.87 -7.94 6.53
N THR A 28 -3.50 -7.12 7.37
CA THR A 28 -4.22 -5.92 6.94
C THR A 28 -3.27 -4.91 6.31
N ILE A 29 -2.12 -4.63 6.94
CA ILE A 29 -1.12 -3.69 6.41
C ILE A 29 -0.55 -4.18 5.09
N THR A 30 -0.14 -5.44 5.02
CA THR A 30 0.34 -6.10 3.80
C THR A 30 -0.72 -6.03 2.70
N THR A 31 -1.99 -6.32 3.02
CA THR A 31 -3.10 -6.23 2.07
C THR A 31 -3.28 -4.81 1.54
N ILE A 32 -3.16 -3.78 2.38
CA ILE A 32 -3.26 -2.38 1.93
C ILE A 32 -2.12 -2.03 0.98
N VAL A 33 -0.87 -2.34 1.36
CA VAL A 33 0.30 -2.07 0.53
C VAL A 33 0.19 -2.82 -0.80
N ASN A 34 -0.13 -4.11 -0.77
CA ASN A 34 -0.14 -4.95 -1.96
C ASN A 34 -1.33 -4.74 -2.90
N ASN A 35 -2.37 -4.01 -2.47
CA ASN A 35 -3.45 -3.57 -3.34
C ASN A 35 -3.28 -2.11 -3.81
N THR A 36 -2.16 -1.47 -3.49
CA THR A 36 -1.86 -0.09 -3.89
C THR A 36 -0.82 -0.09 -5.02
N PRO A 37 -1.19 0.27 -6.26
CA PRO A 37 -0.29 0.19 -7.42
C PRO A 37 0.96 1.09 -7.34
N VAL A 38 0.88 2.18 -6.58
CA VAL A 38 1.96 3.16 -6.42
C VAL A 38 2.22 3.42 -4.95
N LEU A 39 3.44 3.12 -4.51
CA LEU A 39 3.93 3.40 -3.17
C LEU A 39 4.65 4.75 -3.17
N HIS A 40 4.44 5.54 -2.12
CA HIS A 40 5.13 6.82 -1.93
C HIS A 40 6.32 6.61 -0.99
N VAL A 41 7.52 6.59 -1.56
CA VAL A 41 8.77 6.29 -0.85
C VAL A 41 9.43 7.60 -0.47
N SER A 42 9.42 7.90 0.82
CA SER A 42 9.96 9.13 1.40
C SER A 42 11.30 8.86 2.07
N PHE A 43 12.28 9.72 1.82
CA PHE A 43 13.62 9.62 2.42
C PHE A 43 14.29 10.99 2.51
N VAL A 44 15.25 11.10 3.43
CA VAL A 44 16.12 12.27 3.54
C VAL A 44 17.46 11.92 2.91
N PRO A 45 17.82 12.52 1.78
CA PRO A 45 19.03 12.13 1.05
C PRO A 45 20.33 12.59 1.73
N ASP A 46 20.27 13.68 2.48
CA ASP A 46 21.36 14.24 3.28
C ASP A 46 20.75 15.12 4.38
N PRO A 47 21.29 15.12 5.62
CA PRO A 47 20.74 15.91 6.73
C PRO A 47 20.70 17.43 6.49
N SER A 48 21.52 17.96 5.58
CA SER A 48 21.52 19.36 5.18
C SER A 48 20.38 19.71 4.22
N VAL A 49 19.67 18.71 3.69
CA VAL A 49 18.54 18.96 2.77
C VAL A 49 17.32 19.36 3.60
N PRO A 50 16.75 20.55 3.36
CA PRO A 50 15.70 21.10 4.22
C PRO A 50 14.35 20.39 4.09
N ALA A 51 14.14 19.63 3.01
CA ALA A 51 12.89 18.93 2.74
C ALA A 51 13.12 17.46 2.36
N PRO A 52 12.31 16.52 2.87
CA PRO A 52 12.38 15.13 2.43
C PRO A 52 11.99 14.99 0.96
N ILE A 53 12.54 13.98 0.30
CA ILE A 53 12.15 13.60 -1.07
C ILE A 53 11.08 12.52 -0.98
N ILE A 54 10.10 12.57 -1.88
CA ILE A 54 9.09 11.52 -2.06
C ILE A 54 9.12 11.05 -3.51
N LEU A 55 9.25 9.74 -3.71
CA LEU A 55 9.21 9.12 -5.03
C LEU A 55 7.98 8.20 -5.15
N PRO A 56 7.14 8.33 -6.19
CA PRO A 56 6.17 7.32 -6.54
C PRO A 56 6.88 6.12 -7.17
N MET A 57 6.74 4.93 -6.59
CA MET A 57 7.44 3.72 -7.01
C MET A 57 6.50 2.52 -7.06
N ILE A 58 6.78 1.58 -7.96
CA ILE A 58 6.18 0.25 -7.95
C ILE A 58 6.92 -0.58 -6.90
N GLY A 59 6.17 -1.23 -6.02
CA GLY A 59 6.74 -2.11 -5.02
C GLY A 59 5.70 -3.00 -4.39
N GLN A 60 6.18 -4.02 -3.69
CA GLN A 60 5.34 -5.07 -3.12
C GLN A 60 5.93 -5.57 -1.81
N MET A 61 5.08 -5.86 -0.83
CA MET A 61 5.50 -6.61 0.34
C MET A 61 5.54 -8.10 0.03
N GLY A 62 6.59 -8.78 0.50
CA GLY A 62 6.75 -10.22 0.34
C GLY A 62 7.68 -10.82 1.39
N THR A 63 7.63 -12.14 1.53
CA THR A 63 8.57 -12.94 2.32
C THR A 63 9.40 -13.78 1.35
N TYR A 64 10.72 -13.56 1.33
CA TYR A 64 11.60 -14.32 0.46
C TYR A 64 11.75 -15.75 1.03
N PRO A 65 11.49 -16.81 0.24
CA PRO A 65 11.59 -18.18 0.73
C PRO A 65 12.98 -18.56 1.27
N GLY A 66 14.05 -17.97 0.72
CA GLY A 66 15.42 -18.15 1.21
C GLY A 66 15.59 -17.65 2.65
N ASP A 67 15.13 -16.43 2.96
CA ASP A 67 15.15 -15.87 4.32
C ASP A 67 14.32 -16.74 5.28
N ALA A 68 13.12 -17.17 4.86
CA ALA A 68 12.26 -18.03 5.66
C ALA A 68 12.90 -19.39 5.98
N SER A 69 13.61 -19.99 5.02
CA SER A 69 14.36 -21.23 5.23
C SER A 69 15.53 -21.09 6.20
N ASN A 70 16.08 -19.87 6.30
CA ASN A 70 17.13 -19.50 7.25
C ASN A 70 16.59 -19.03 8.61
N GLY A 71 15.28 -19.13 8.84
CA GLY A 71 14.63 -18.76 10.10
C GLY A 71 14.24 -17.28 10.23
N ASP A 72 14.27 -16.50 9.14
CA ASP A 72 13.75 -15.13 9.09
C ASP A 72 12.54 -15.02 8.12
N PRO A 73 11.33 -15.45 8.53
CA PRO A 73 10.13 -15.33 7.68
C PRO A 73 9.54 -13.91 7.66
N SER A 74 10.35 -12.87 7.90
CA SER A 74 9.84 -11.50 8.04
C SER A 74 9.44 -10.88 6.72
N TRP A 75 8.31 -10.16 6.73
CA TRP A 75 7.89 -9.33 5.60
C TRP A 75 8.92 -8.24 5.32
N LYS A 76 9.28 -8.09 4.05
CA LYS A 76 10.08 -6.97 3.54
C LYS A 76 9.26 -6.23 2.48
N CYS A 77 9.53 -4.95 2.26
CA CYS A 77 8.97 -4.21 1.12
C CYS A 77 10.02 -4.13 0.00
N TYR A 78 9.72 -4.70 -1.15
CA TYR A 78 10.59 -4.71 -2.33
C TYR A 78 10.17 -3.61 -3.30
N LEU A 79 11.13 -2.81 -3.74
CA LEU A 79 10.91 -1.66 -4.62
C LEU A 79 11.76 -1.83 -5.88
N HIS A 80 11.14 -1.66 -7.05
CA HIS A 80 11.87 -1.65 -8.32
C HIS A 80 12.63 -0.33 -8.50
N GLY A 81 13.86 -0.39 -9.04
CA GLY A 81 14.54 0.81 -9.48
C GLY A 81 15.68 0.59 -10.46
N TYR A 82 16.19 1.70 -10.98
CA TYR A 82 17.31 1.71 -11.90
C TYR A 82 18.64 1.82 -11.15
N VAL A 83 19.65 1.09 -11.62
CA VAL A 83 20.96 0.96 -10.95
C VAL A 83 21.61 2.28 -10.59
N SER A 84 21.51 3.32 -11.44
CA SER A 84 22.13 4.61 -11.18
C SER A 84 21.21 5.63 -10.50
N SER A 85 20.04 5.21 -10.02
CA SER A 85 19.12 6.13 -9.36
C SER A 85 19.69 6.60 -8.03
N ARG A 86 19.39 7.86 -7.67
CA ARG A 86 19.86 8.48 -6.43
C ARG A 86 19.51 7.65 -5.19
N LEU A 87 18.31 7.08 -5.15
CA LEU A 87 17.85 6.24 -4.04
C LEU A 87 18.74 4.98 -3.87
N MET A 88 19.07 4.30 -4.97
CA MET A 88 19.95 3.12 -4.95
C MET A 88 21.36 3.46 -4.47
N ASN A 89 21.93 4.56 -4.97
CA ASN A 89 23.25 5.01 -4.57
C ASN A 89 23.29 5.38 -3.08
N LEU A 90 22.27 6.08 -2.57
CA LEU A 90 22.18 6.44 -1.16
C LEU A 90 22.05 5.21 -0.25
N SER A 91 21.24 4.22 -0.66
CA SER A 91 21.11 2.93 0.04
C SER A 91 22.44 2.18 0.11
N ASN A 92 23.14 2.04 -1.02
CA ASN A 92 24.45 1.39 -1.06
C ASN A 92 25.49 2.15 -0.22
N ASN A 93 25.51 3.49 -0.30
CA ASN A 93 26.43 4.32 0.48
C ASN A 93 26.17 4.18 1.99
N ALA A 94 24.91 4.04 2.43
CA ALA A 94 24.58 3.81 3.84
C ALA A 94 25.19 2.49 4.35
N VAL A 95 25.02 1.41 3.60
CA VAL A 95 25.61 0.10 3.92
C VAL A 95 27.14 0.17 3.94
N GLN A 96 27.76 0.87 2.98
CA GLN A 96 29.22 1.06 2.94
C GLN A 96 29.76 1.84 4.15
N ARG A 97 28.95 2.71 4.77
CA ARG A 97 29.28 3.40 6.02
C ARG A 97 29.06 2.54 7.27
N GLY A 98 28.59 1.30 7.12
CA GLY A 98 28.27 0.39 8.22
C GLY A 98 26.91 0.65 8.88
N GLU A 99 26.01 1.37 8.20
CA GLU A 99 24.64 1.60 8.65
C GLU A 99 23.72 0.43 8.25
N GLU A 100 22.55 0.31 8.88
CA GLU A 100 21.55 -0.74 8.58
C GLU A 100 20.96 -0.65 7.16
N GLY A 101 21.13 0.50 6.50
CA GLY A 101 20.57 0.84 5.19
C GLY A 101 20.09 2.28 5.17
N LEU A 102 19.53 2.74 4.04
CA LEU A 102 18.96 4.09 3.96
C LEU A 102 17.64 4.13 4.75
N PRO A 103 17.47 5.02 5.73
CA PRO A 103 16.17 5.19 6.39
C PRO A 103 15.11 5.66 5.40
N VAL A 104 14.03 4.91 5.29
CA VAL A 104 12.91 5.20 4.38
C VAL A 104 11.57 5.08 5.10
N CYS A 105 10.59 5.84 4.61
CA CYS A 105 9.19 5.77 5.00
C CYS A 105 8.36 5.49 3.74
N VAL A 106 7.60 4.40 3.72
CA VAL A 106 6.79 3.99 2.56
C VAL A 106 5.33 4.13 2.92
N ALA A 107 4.59 4.92 2.13
CA ALA A 107 3.16 5.12 2.31
C ALA A 107 2.35 4.51 1.16
N ALA A 108 1.28 3.81 1.51
CA ALA A 108 0.26 3.30 0.62
C ALA A 108 -1.10 3.87 1.03
N THR A 109 -1.93 4.31 0.08
CA THR A 109 -3.26 4.86 0.39
C THR A 109 -4.24 4.57 -0.74
N LYS A 110 -5.46 4.17 -0.40
CA LYS A 110 -6.59 4.06 -1.31
C LYS A 110 -7.80 4.80 -0.76
N VAL A 111 -8.50 5.52 -1.63
CA VAL A 111 -9.79 6.13 -1.33
C VAL A 111 -10.87 5.18 -1.81
N ASP A 112 -11.76 4.80 -0.90
CA ASP A 112 -12.82 3.81 -1.12
C ASP A 112 -14.23 4.48 -1.11
N GLY A 113 -14.35 5.76 -0.74
CA GLY A 113 -15.59 6.52 -0.89
C GLY A 113 -15.56 7.94 -0.33
N PHE A 114 -16.48 8.79 -0.79
CA PHE A 114 -16.70 10.15 -0.27
C PHE A 114 -17.87 10.16 0.71
N VAL A 115 -17.62 10.55 1.96
CA VAL A 115 -18.63 10.60 3.01
C VAL A 115 -19.17 12.02 3.13
N LEU A 116 -20.42 12.19 2.70
CA LEU A 116 -21.14 13.45 2.66
C LEU A 116 -22.10 13.55 3.85
N THR A 117 -21.98 14.64 4.61
CA THR A 117 -22.61 14.87 5.92
C THR A 117 -23.44 16.15 5.88
N LEU A 118 -24.24 16.39 6.93
CA LEU A 118 -25.12 17.57 7.04
C LEU A 118 -24.35 18.90 7.12
N THR A 119 -23.09 18.86 7.58
CA THR A 119 -22.26 20.07 7.69
C THR A 119 -20.89 19.90 7.05
N PRO A 120 -20.24 21.00 6.61
CA PRO A 120 -18.87 20.96 6.09
C PRO A 120 -17.84 20.38 7.07
N TYR A 121 -18.13 20.40 8.37
CA TYR A 121 -17.20 19.99 9.42
C TYR A 121 -17.02 18.46 9.50
N SER A 122 -18.04 17.70 9.12
CA SER A 122 -18.07 16.24 9.33
C SER A 122 -17.73 15.44 8.07
N HIS A 123 -17.54 16.09 6.91
CA HIS A 123 -17.19 15.42 5.66
C HIS A 123 -15.92 14.58 5.83
N ASN A 124 -15.86 13.45 5.12
CA ASN A 124 -14.74 12.54 5.23
C ASN A 124 -14.56 11.66 4.00
N TYR A 125 -13.58 10.76 4.06
CA TYR A 125 -13.36 9.69 3.10
C TYR A 125 -13.53 8.34 3.79
N ASN A 126 -14.11 7.36 3.09
CA ASN A 126 -13.74 5.97 3.36
C ASN A 126 -12.38 5.73 2.68
N TYR A 127 -11.43 5.19 3.42
CA TYR A 127 -10.06 5.01 2.95
C TYR A 127 -9.35 3.91 3.74
N ARG A 128 -8.29 3.41 3.12
CA ARG A 128 -7.27 2.58 3.78
C ARG A 128 -5.90 3.16 3.50
N SER A 129 -5.07 3.20 4.53
CA SER A 129 -3.68 3.61 4.38
C SER A 129 -2.75 2.77 5.24
N ALA A 130 -1.54 2.55 4.77
CA ALA A 130 -0.46 1.94 5.53
C ALA A 130 0.80 2.80 5.42
N VAL A 131 1.54 2.90 6.51
CA VAL A 131 2.84 3.56 6.59
C VAL A 131 3.84 2.56 7.17
N LEU A 132 4.89 2.29 6.42
CA LEU A 132 6.03 1.45 6.81
C LEU A 132 7.23 2.35 7.09
N GLN A 133 8.02 2.03 8.11
CA GLN A 133 9.29 2.66 8.43
C GLN A 133 10.36 1.60 8.61
N GLY A 134 11.59 1.94 8.22
CA GLY A 134 12.71 1.00 8.27
C GLY A 134 13.84 1.38 7.32
N PHE A 135 14.63 0.39 6.92
CA PHE A 135 15.90 0.61 6.23
C PHE A 135 15.95 -0.13 4.91
N ALA A 136 16.22 0.61 3.84
CA ALA A 136 16.33 0.07 2.49
C ALA A 136 17.79 -0.29 2.14
N THR A 137 17.99 -1.52 1.67
CA THR A 137 19.25 -2.06 1.15
C THR A 137 19.06 -2.63 -0.24
N ILE A 138 20.14 -2.75 -1.02
CA ILE A 138 20.08 -3.41 -2.32
C ILE A 138 20.00 -4.93 -2.13
N VAL A 139 19.18 -5.58 -2.95
CA VAL A 139 19.17 -7.04 -3.08
C VAL A 139 20.41 -7.49 -3.85
N GLU A 140 21.36 -8.11 -3.15
CA GLU A 140 22.63 -8.59 -3.72
C GLU A 140 22.56 -10.05 -4.16
N ASP A 141 21.78 -10.88 -3.46
CA ASP A 141 21.58 -12.28 -3.81
C ASP A 141 20.81 -12.40 -5.13
N GLU A 142 21.32 -13.21 -6.06
CA GLU A 142 20.76 -13.32 -7.41
C GLU A 142 19.39 -14.01 -7.40
N ASP A 143 19.23 -15.04 -6.57
CA ASP A 143 17.97 -15.78 -6.43
C ASP A 143 16.88 -14.90 -5.81
N GLU A 144 17.21 -14.13 -4.76
CA GLU A 144 16.32 -13.15 -4.16
C GLU A 144 15.93 -12.06 -5.16
N LYS A 145 16.88 -11.59 -5.98
CA LYS A 145 16.63 -10.58 -6.99
C LYS A 145 15.66 -11.08 -8.06
N ILE A 146 15.85 -12.31 -8.57
CA ILE A 146 14.94 -12.93 -9.54
C ILE A 146 13.55 -13.12 -8.94
N TRP A 147 13.48 -13.64 -7.71
CA TRP A 147 12.21 -13.80 -7.00
C TRP A 147 11.50 -12.45 -6.81
N ALA A 148 12.21 -11.40 -6.40
CA ALA A 148 11.62 -10.08 -6.15
C ALA A 148 11.17 -9.40 -7.45
N MET A 149 11.91 -9.55 -8.54
CA MET A 149 11.47 -9.09 -9.86
C MET A 149 10.18 -9.79 -10.30
N LYS A 150 10.08 -11.11 -10.08
CA LYS A 150 8.84 -11.85 -10.35
C LYS A 150 7.69 -11.35 -9.48
N LEU A 151 7.91 -11.21 -8.17
CA LEU A 151 6.93 -10.66 -7.22
C LEU A 151 6.39 -9.30 -7.67
N ILE A 152 7.28 -8.38 -8.04
CA ILE A 152 6.90 -7.03 -8.49
C ILE A 152 6.19 -7.09 -9.84
N THR A 153 6.66 -7.90 -10.78
CA THR A 153 6.03 -8.04 -12.11
C THR A 153 4.60 -8.60 -11.99
N ASP A 154 4.44 -9.65 -11.18
CA ASP A 154 3.15 -10.31 -10.95
C ASP A 154 2.20 -9.45 -10.09
N SER A 155 2.71 -8.46 -9.35
CA SER A 155 1.87 -7.46 -8.67
C SER A 155 1.19 -6.48 -9.62
N VAL A 156 1.75 -6.27 -10.82
CA VAL A 156 1.16 -5.37 -11.83
C VAL A 156 -0.01 -6.07 -12.53
N VAL A 157 0.23 -7.30 -12.96
CA VAL A 157 -0.79 -8.23 -13.47
C VAL A 157 -0.38 -9.64 -13.00
N PRO A 158 -1.27 -10.42 -12.37
CA PRO A 158 -0.95 -11.78 -11.94
C PRO A 158 -0.43 -12.66 -13.08
N ASP A 159 0.55 -13.52 -12.77
CA ASP A 159 1.22 -14.44 -13.70
C ASP A 159 1.95 -13.75 -14.87
N ARG A 160 2.17 -12.43 -14.79
CA ARG A 160 2.74 -11.67 -15.90
C ARG A 160 4.18 -12.05 -16.19
N TYR A 161 4.99 -12.35 -15.18
CA TYR A 161 6.40 -12.68 -15.34
C TYR A 161 6.59 -13.88 -16.28
N ASP A 162 5.94 -15.01 -15.97
CA ASP A 162 6.05 -16.24 -16.76
C ASP A 162 5.35 -16.13 -18.14
N ASN A 163 4.49 -15.12 -18.32
CA ASN A 163 3.83 -14.80 -19.59
C ASN A 163 4.59 -13.74 -20.43
N THR A 164 5.90 -13.62 -20.20
CA THR A 164 6.83 -12.79 -21.00
C THR A 164 8.07 -13.58 -21.41
N ARG A 165 9.03 -12.96 -22.12
CA ARG A 165 10.30 -13.62 -22.44
C ARG A 165 11.11 -13.78 -21.14
N VAL A 166 11.40 -15.03 -20.79
CA VAL A 166 12.19 -15.38 -19.61
C VAL A 166 13.32 -16.37 -19.98
N PRO A 167 14.45 -16.36 -19.24
CA PRO A 167 14.82 -15.41 -18.19
C PRO A 167 15.20 -14.02 -18.76
N PRO A 168 15.28 -12.97 -17.91
CA PRO A 168 15.85 -11.69 -18.30
C PRO A 168 17.28 -11.86 -18.86
N GLU A 169 17.64 -11.01 -19.82
CA GLU A 169 19.00 -10.97 -20.36
C GLU A 169 19.97 -10.33 -19.36
N ASN A 170 21.26 -10.66 -19.48
CA ASN A 170 22.30 -10.11 -18.60
C ASN A 170 22.29 -8.58 -18.55
N ALA A 171 22.06 -7.90 -19.67
CA ALA A 171 21.98 -6.43 -19.69
C ALA A 171 20.80 -5.89 -18.87
N GLU A 172 19.64 -6.55 -18.95
CA GLU A 172 18.44 -6.21 -18.16
C GLU A 172 18.72 -6.41 -16.67
N MET A 173 19.39 -7.52 -16.32
CA MET A 173 19.82 -7.82 -14.95
C MET A 173 20.83 -6.80 -14.40
N GLN A 174 21.78 -6.34 -15.21
CA GLN A 174 22.77 -5.35 -14.76
C GLN A 174 22.16 -3.96 -14.54
N SER A 175 21.22 -3.57 -15.40
CA SER A 175 20.58 -2.25 -15.37
C SER A 175 19.49 -2.11 -14.29
N THR A 176 18.86 -3.22 -13.92
CA THR A 176 17.80 -3.26 -12.90
C THR A 176 18.39 -3.53 -11.51
N ARG A 177 17.92 -2.77 -10.51
CA ARG A 177 18.18 -3.01 -9.09
C ARG A 177 16.84 -3.14 -8.35
N ILE A 178 16.83 -4.00 -7.34
CA ILE A 178 15.73 -4.10 -6.40
C ILE A 178 16.23 -3.61 -5.05
N LEU A 179 15.48 -2.71 -4.42
CA LEU A 179 15.66 -2.41 -2.99
C LEU A 179 14.77 -3.33 -2.19
N LYS A 180 15.31 -3.86 -1.09
CA LYS A 180 14.51 -4.46 -0.03
C LYS A 180 14.56 -3.56 1.19
N MET A 181 13.40 -3.29 1.76
CA MET A 181 13.25 -2.54 3.00
C MET A 181 12.95 -3.52 4.12
N SER A 182 13.84 -3.58 5.12
CA SER A 182 13.51 -4.16 6.41
C SER A 182 12.51 -3.26 7.11
N ILE A 183 11.42 -3.83 7.64
CA ILE A 183 10.35 -3.07 8.29
C ILE A 183 10.60 -3.09 9.80
N THR A 184 10.94 -1.94 10.36
CA THR A 184 11.16 -1.78 11.82
C THR A 184 9.89 -1.34 12.53
N SER A 185 8.98 -0.67 11.82
CA SER A 185 7.69 -0.25 12.34
C SER A 185 6.67 -0.07 11.23
N ALA A 186 5.41 -0.39 11.50
CA ALA A 186 4.32 -0.12 10.58
C ALA A 186 3.04 0.26 11.32
N SER A 187 2.19 1.02 10.65
CA SER A 187 0.82 1.31 11.09
C SER A 187 -0.12 1.38 9.90
N GLY A 188 -1.35 0.94 10.12
CA GLY A 188 -2.45 1.08 9.18
C GLY A 188 -3.55 1.97 9.76
N LYS A 189 -4.36 2.53 8.86
CA LYS A 189 -5.57 3.23 9.22
C LYS A 189 -6.66 2.92 8.22
N VAL A 190 -7.81 2.51 8.72
CA VAL A 190 -8.97 2.10 7.92
C VAL A 190 -10.19 2.86 8.41
N ARG A 191 -10.82 3.60 7.52
CA ARG A 191 -12.12 4.22 7.75
C ARG A 191 -13.11 3.69 6.74
N GLU A 192 -14.19 3.12 7.26
CA GLU A 192 -15.32 2.63 6.49
C GLU A 192 -16.61 3.11 7.15
N GLY A 193 -17.72 3.00 6.43
CA GLY A 193 -19.07 3.21 6.93
C GLY A 193 -19.73 4.52 6.51
N VAL A 194 -20.98 4.64 6.95
CA VAL A 194 -21.89 5.75 6.65
C VAL A 194 -21.50 7.07 7.35
N PRO A 195 -22.09 8.21 6.94
CA PRO A 195 -21.92 9.49 7.63
C PRO A 195 -22.29 9.42 9.13
N GLU A 196 -21.62 10.26 9.93
CA GLU A 196 -21.94 10.46 11.36
C GLU A 196 -21.90 11.95 11.69
N ASP A 197 -23.09 12.55 11.76
CA ASP A 197 -23.27 13.96 12.08
C ASP A 197 -23.46 14.22 13.57
N GLU A 198 -23.32 15.48 13.99
CA GLU A 198 -23.60 15.85 15.37
C GLU A 198 -25.09 15.74 15.68
N ARG A 199 -25.42 15.29 16.90
CA ARG A 199 -26.82 15.12 17.34
C ARG A 199 -27.65 16.39 17.23
N LYS A 200 -27.03 17.56 17.32
CA LYS A 200 -27.73 18.86 17.17
C LYS A 200 -28.21 19.06 15.73
N ASP A 201 -27.41 18.65 14.74
CA ASP A 201 -27.70 18.83 13.32
C ASP A 201 -28.68 17.75 12.83
N MET A 202 -28.56 16.52 13.34
CA MET A 202 -29.53 15.44 13.11
C MET A 202 -30.92 15.70 13.71
N LYS A 203 -31.13 16.81 14.42
CA LYS A 203 -32.45 17.23 14.95
C LYS A 203 -33.01 18.47 14.24
N ARG A 204 -32.28 19.01 13.25
CA ARG A 204 -32.64 20.22 12.53
C ARG A 204 -33.36 19.86 11.24
N GLU A 205 -34.68 19.91 11.28
CA GLU A 205 -35.52 19.59 10.11
C GLU A 205 -35.24 20.49 8.91
N ASP A 206 -34.88 21.75 9.15
CA ASP A 206 -34.49 22.71 8.10
C ASP A 206 -33.24 22.25 7.33
N VAL A 207 -32.32 21.55 8.00
CA VAL A 207 -31.11 20.99 7.40
C VAL A 207 -31.40 19.62 6.79
N LEU A 208 -32.10 18.74 7.51
CA LEU A 208 -32.43 17.37 7.06
C LEU A 208 -33.25 17.36 5.77
N SER A 209 -34.15 18.34 5.59
CA SER A 209 -35.00 18.45 4.41
C SER A 209 -34.31 19.06 3.19
N THR A 210 -33.12 19.66 3.34
CA THR A 210 -32.42 20.40 2.27
C THR A 210 -31.03 19.85 1.94
N VAL A 211 -30.42 19.06 2.81
CA VAL A 211 -29.07 18.53 2.65
C VAL A 211 -29.08 17.01 2.52
N TRP A 212 -28.60 16.51 1.38
CA TRP A 212 -28.41 15.08 1.17
C TRP A 212 -27.15 14.58 1.91
N THR A 213 -27.28 13.44 2.59
CA THR A 213 -26.15 12.74 3.22
C THR A 213 -26.02 11.34 2.66
N GLY A 214 -24.78 10.86 2.54
CA GLY A 214 -24.53 9.49 2.11
C GLY A 214 -23.06 9.26 1.82
N VAL A 215 -22.78 8.10 1.21
CA VAL A 215 -21.45 7.78 0.71
C VAL A 215 -21.51 7.63 -0.79
N VAL A 216 -20.58 8.24 -1.50
CA VAL A 216 -20.30 7.92 -2.91
C VAL A 216 -19.14 6.93 -2.92
N PRO A 217 -19.36 5.61 -3.18
CA PRO A 217 -18.28 4.64 -3.25
C PRO A 217 -17.30 5.00 -4.38
N VAL A 218 -16.01 4.80 -4.15
CA VAL A 218 -14.94 5.11 -5.10
C VAL A 218 -14.07 3.89 -5.30
N TYR A 219 -13.80 3.53 -6.55
CA TYR A 219 -12.83 2.50 -6.89
C TYR A 219 -12.20 2.74 -8.26
N GLU A 220 -10.99 2.20 -8.46
CA GLU A 220 -10.30 2.22 -9.75
C GLU A 220 -10.80 1.08 -10.63
N LYS A 221 -11.43 1.40 -11.76
CA LYS A 221 -11.90 0.42 -12.73
C LYS A 221 -10.88 0.22 -13.87
N LEU A 222 -10.42 -1.01 -14.03
CA LEU A 222 -9.66 -1.44 -15.21
C LEU A 222 -10.61 -1.56 -16.41
N VAL A 223 -10.22 -1.01 -17.55
CA VAL A 223 -11.04 -1.00 -18.77
C VAL A 223 -10.48 -1.97 -19.81
N GLU A 224 -11.12 -2.02 -20.98
CA GLU A 224 -10.73 -2.91 -22.07
C GLU A 224 -9.22 -2.78 -22.39
N PRO A 225 -8.44 -3.89 -22.36
CA PRO A 225 -7.03 -3.86 -22.71
C PRO A 225 -6.80 -3.38 -24.14
N VAL A 226 -5.96 -2.36 -24.29
CA VAL A 226 -5.58 -1.82 -25.60
C VAL A 226 -4.32 -2.53 -26.09
N PRO A 227 -4.32 -3.13 -27.30
CA PRO A 227 -3.14 -3.79 -27.83
C PRO A 227 -2.02 -2.79 -28.11
N GLY A 228 -0.77 -3.17 -27.81
CA GLY A 228 0.41 -2.39 -28.13
C GLY A 228 0.70 -2.32 -29.64
N PRO A 229 1.48 -1.33 -30.11
CA PRO A 229 1.67 -1.04 -31.54
C PRO A 229 2.35 -2.15 -32.36
N TYR A 230 3.06 -3.08 -31.71
CA TYR A 230 3.73 -4.22 -32.34
C TYR A 230 3.13 -5.58 -31.90
N ASN A 231 2.01 -5.57 -31.18
CA ASN A 231 1.37 -6.81 -30.73
C ASN A 231 0.85 -7.63 -31.93
N LYS A 232 1.22 -8.91 -31.98
CA LYS A 232 0.72 -9.87 -32.98
C LYS A 232 -0.25 -10.89 -32.41
N VAL A 233 -0.46 -10.88 -31.08
CA VAL A 233 -1.38 -11.79 -30.40
C VAL A 233 -2.81 -11.30 -30.60
N GLN A 234 -3.64 -12.14 -31.23
CA GLN A 234 -4.98 -11.74 -31.69
C GLN A 234 -6.00 -11.55 -30.55
N LYS A 235 -5.82 -12.27 -29.44
CA LYS A 235 -6.72 -12.22 -28.28
C LYS A 235 -5.94 -11.78 -27.05
N VAL A 236 -6.59 -11.03 -26.17
CA VAL A 236 -6.08 -10.76 -24.83
C VAL A 236 -5.86 -12.11 -24.12
N PRO A 237 -4.66 -12.38 -23.58
CA PRO A 237 -4.39 -13.60 -22.84
C PRO A 237 -5.35 -13.78 -21.65
N GLU A 238 -5.70 -15.03 -21.34
CA GLU A 238 -6.70 -15.34 -20.31
C GLU A 238 -6.34 -14.75 -18.94
N HIS A 239 -5.07 -14.81 -18.51
CA HIS A 239 -4.62 -14.24 -17.23
C HIS A 239 -4.91 -12.73 -17.13
N VAL A 240 -4.74 -11.98 -18.23
CA VAL A 240 -5.03 -10.54 -18.29
C VAL A 240 -6.54 -10.29 -18.23
N ALA A 241 -7.32 -11.01 -19.05
CA ALA A 241 -8.78 -10.86 -19.09
C ALA A 241 -9.42 -11.22 -17.73
N LYS A 242 -8.94 -12.30 -17.11
CA LYS A 242 -9.34 -12.74 -15.77
C LYS A 242 -9.00 -11.69 -14.72
N PHE A 243 -7.78 -11.18 -14.72
CA PHE A 243 -7.35 -10.11 -13.81
C PHE A 243 -8.25 -8.88 -13.90
N VAL A 244 -8.50 -8.36 -15.11
CA VAL A 244 -9.37 -7.19 -15.31
C VAL A 244 -10.77 -7.43 -14.72
N LYS A 245 -11.36 -8.60 -14.99
CA LYS A 245 -12.69 -8.96 -14.50
C LYS A 245 -12.72 -9.09 -12.97
N GLU A 246 -11.82 -9.88 -12.41
CA GLU A 246 -11.82 -10.24 -10.98
C GLU A 246 -11.44 -9.05 -10.10
N GLU A 247 -10.43 -8.28 -10.51
CA GLU A 247 -9.96 -7.13 -9.75
C GLU A 247 -11.02 -6.02 -9.73
N ASN A 248 -11.73 -5.79 -10.86
CA ASN A 248 -12.88 -4.88 -10.88
C ASN A 248 -13.98 -5.33 -9.90
N ALA A 249 -14.37 -6.62 -9.95
CA ALA A 249 -15.42 -7.15 -9.07
C ALA A 249 -15.03 -7.08 -7.59
N LYS A 250 -13.75 -7.31 -7.27
CA LYS A 250 -13.20 -7.19 -5.92
C LYS A 250 -13.22 -5.74 -5.42
N ARG A 251 -12.77 -4.79 -6.25
CA ARG A 251 -12.72 -3.36 -5.90
C ARG A 251 -14.10 -2.74 -5.72
N GLU A 252 -15.02 -3.04 -6.64
CA GLU A 252 -16.41 -2.58 -6.58
C GLU A 252 -17.10 -3.10 -5.32
N ARG A 253 -16.95 -4.40 -5.04
CA ARG A 253 -17.49 -5.04 -3.84
C ARG A 253 -16.96 -4.38 -2.58
N TYR A 254 -15.63 -4.22 -2.46
CA TYR A 254 -15.02 -3.60 -1.29
C TYR A 254 -15.56 -2.18 -1.05
N ALA A 255 -15.57 -1.33 -2.08
CA ALA A 255 -16.02 0.05 -1.96
C ALA A 255 -17.51 0.14 -1.55
N THR A 256 -18.36 -0.72 -2.13
CA THR A 256 -19.81 -0.76 -1.85
C THR A 256 -20.12 -1.29 -0.45
N GLU A 257 -19.44 -2.35 -0.03
CA GLU A 257 -19.57 -2.90 1.32
C GLU A 257 -19.06 -1.90 2.36
N ALA A 258 -17.88 -1.31 2.14
CA ALA A 258 -17.31 -0.30 3.02
C ALA A 258 -18.25 0.92 3.18
N ALA A 259 -18.89 1.37 2.10
CA ALA A 259 -19.86 2.47 2.14
C ALA A 259 -21.11 2.18 2.97
N SER A 260 -21.46 0.90 3.14
CA SER A 260 -22.70 0.47 3.81
C SER A 260 -22.49 0.03 5.27
N LYS A 261 -21.24 0.00 5.75
CA LYS A 261 -20.95 -0.35 7.15
C LYS A 261 -21.54 0.70 8.11
N PRO A 262 -21.88 0.32 9.35
CA PRO A 262 -22.21 1.29 10.39
C PRO A 262 -21.09 2.33 10.58
N ALA A 263 -21.44 3.53 11.01
CA ALA A 263 -20.46 4.56 11.33
C ALA A 263 -19.42 4.06 12.35
N PRO A 264 -18.13 4.44 12.23
CA PRO A 264 -17.10 4.01 13.16
C PRO A 264 -17.41 4.42 14.60
N VAL A 265 -17.36 3.46 15.53
CA VAL A 265 -17.60 3.73 16.94
C VAL A 265 -16.43 4.53 17.54
N LYS A 266 -16.63 5.83 17.74
CA LYS A 266 -15.59 6.74 18.28
C LYS A 266 -15.22 6.45 19.74
N ARG A 267 -16.15 5.93 20.54
CA ARG A 267 -16.00 5.51 21.95
C ARG A 267 -16.96 4.36 22.24
N VAL A 268 -16.47 3.26 22.83
CA VAL A 268 -17.35 2.29 23.49
C VAL A 268 -18.01 3.01 24.66
N LYS A 269 -19.34 3.11 24.69
CA LYS A 269 -20.04 3.61 25.88
C LYS A 269 -19.63 2.71 27.06
N ARG A 270 -19.08 3.28 28.13
CA ARG A 270 -19.04 2.58 29.42
C ARG A 270 -20.49 2.22 29.74
N THR A 271 -20.80 0.93 29.82
CA THR A 271 -21.99 0.46 30.50
C THR A 271 -21.89 0.95 31.94
N GLU A 272 -22.81 1.84 32.31
CA GLU A 272 -23.03 2.18 33.72
C GLU A 272 -23.70 0.96 34.34
N GLU A 273 -22.94 0.20 35.14
CA GLU A 273 -23.48 -0.62 36.24
C GLU A 273 -23.52 0.24 37.51
#